data_AF-A0A0C3SAS0-F1
#
_entry.id   AF-A0A0C3SAS0-F1
#
_cell.length_a   1.000
_cell.length_b   1.000
_cell.length_c   1.000
_cell.angle_alpha   90.00
_cell.angle_beta   90.00
_cell.angle_gamma   90.00
#
_symmetry.space_group_name_H-M   'P 1'
#
loop_
_entity.id
_entity.type
_entity.pdbx_description
1 polymer ?
#
loop_
_entity_poly.entity_id
_entity_poly.type
_entity_poly.pdbx_seq_one_letter_code
_entity_poly.pdbx_strand_id
1 'polypeptide(L)'
;MATPAGILLAYRFVLFVLFVICNAIICSVAVWNRSMPGVTGRDAQISGYLIFVGAFGVVFMIPTAAVDLFRKNAVSSRVWFECLWVGMFCLLELAGASAVTASMSHLSCSAAAGNMAVCTSSLVLLAFTWLITILLLVYLLGLTLSAVLHHEEGVAVWQSGVRFFPWYKTRASLNSAPASPTRQGKKPLQLASARPQATRQATLAQPEKLTARDRAAPRAQPAYEPSRPAPQPQPLATLSPEPASLYPATLKSSLPRVSPPAASTPPPLGNWPRSQQGSPNAVSPQSSTASGPSPTARPRHPRSGSGGSIGRSRPVPPPLDLTRISAYRTIDDRVSRQ
;
A
#
# COMPACT_ATOMS: atom_id res chain seq x y z
N MET A 1 2.17 32.86 0.56
CA MET A 1 1.47 31.94 1.50
C MET A 1 1.18 30.65 0.76
N ALA A 2 1.69 29.51 1.22
CA ALA A 2 1.37 28.22 0.63
C ALA A 2 -0.12 27.96 0.81
N THR A 3 -0.82 27.57 -0.25
CA THR A 3 -2.21 27.12 -0.11
C THR A 3 -2.22 25.87 0.77
N PRO A 4 -3.26 25.66 1.61
CA PRO A 4 -3.32 24.47 2.46
C PRO A 4 -3.27 23.16 1.65
N ALA A 5 -3.76 23.19 0.41
CA ALA A 5 -3.61 22.09 -0.55
C ALA A 5 -2.13 21.79 -0.91
N GLY A 6 -1.31 22.84 -1.06
CA GLY A 6 0.13 22.69 -1.30
C GLY A 6 0.86 22.09 -0.10
N ILE A 7 0.44 22.40 1.13
CA ILE A 7 1.04 21.85 2.35
C ILE A 7 0.76 20.34 2.46
N LEU A 8 -0.48 19.90 2.24
CA LEU A 8 -0.83 18.47 2.25
C LEU A 8 -0.08 17.68 1.17
N LEU A 9 0.06 18.28 -0.01
CA LEU A 9 0.82 17.68 -1.11
C LEU A 9 2.30 17.52 -0.74
N ALA A 10 2.92 18.57 -0.21
CA ALA A 10 4.31 18.54 0.23
C ALA A 10 4.51 17.51 1.34
N TYR A 11 3.63 17.48 2.33
CA TYR A 11 3.65 16.49 3.40
C TYR A 11 3.58 15.06 2.86
N ARG A 12 2.65 14.76 1.94
CA ARG A 12 2.55 13.44 1.28
C ARG A 12 3.84 13.04 0.57
N PHE A 13 4.47 13.96 -0.17
CA PHE A 13 5.75 13.68 -0.83
C PHE A 13 6.88 13.41 0.18
N VAL A 14 6.94 14.18 1.27
CA VAL A 14 7.90 13.94 2.35
C VAL A 14 7.67 12.57 2.98
N LEU A 15 6.42 12.18 3.23
CA LEU A 15 6.07 10.86 3.75
C LEU A 15 6.50 9.74 2.78
N PHE A 16 6.28 9.89 1.48
CA PHE A 16 6.70 8.89 0.48
C PHE A 16 8.21 8.71 0.44
N VAL A 17 8.95 9.82 0.43
CA VAL A 17 10.43 9.78 0.42
C VAL A 17 10.93 9.15 1.72
N LEU A 18 10.41 9.58 2.87
CA LEU A 18 10.82 9.04 4.17
C LEU A 18 10.46 7.57 4.31
N PHE A 19 9.30 7.14 3.80
CA PHE A 19 8.91 5.74 3.76
C PHE A 19 9.90 4.89 2.96
N VAL A 20 10.27 5.33 1.74
CA VAL A 20 11.22 4.61 0.89
C VAL A 20 12.60 4.53 1.55
N ILE A 21 13.07 5.63 2.15
CA ILE A 21 14.35 5.67 2.86
C ILE A 21 14.34 4.72 4.06
N CYS A 22 13.31 4.77 4.91
CA CYS A 22 13.20 3.89 6.08
C CYS A 22 13.15 2.42 5.67
N ASN A 23 12.33 2.07 4.68
CA ASN A 23 12.22 0.69 4.18
C ASN A 23 13.54 0.18 3.56
N ALA A 24 14.28 1.05 2.85
CA ALA A 24 15.59 0.71 2.32
C ALA A 24 16.62 0.47 3.43
N ILE A 25 16.61 1.29 4.49
CA ILE A 25 17.47 1.12 5.67
C ILE A 25 17.12 -0.18 6.40
N ILE A 26 15.83 -0.43 6.68
CA ILE A 26 15.35 -1.66 7.33
C ILE A 26 15.79 -2.90 6.54
N CYS A 27 15.59 -2.89 5.22
CA CYS A 27 16.00 -3.99 4.35
C CYS A 27 17.53 -4.20 4.40
N SER A 28 18.32 -3.13 4.28
CA SER A 28 19.79 -3.20 4.30
C SER A 28 20.33 -3.72 5.63
N VAL A 29 19.81 -3.21 6.75
CA VAL A 29 20.22 -3.64 8.09
C VAL A 29 19.75 -5.06 8.39
N ALA A 30 18.58 -5.48 7.90
CA ALA A 30 18.11 -6.85 8.05
C ALA A 30 18.96 -7.85 7.25
N VAL A 31 19.40 -7.50 6.03
CA VAL A 31 20.37 -8.30 5.26
C VAL A 31 21.71 -8.39 5.99
N TRP A 32 22.18 -7.27 6.56
CA TRP A 32 23.41 -7.22 7.35
C TRP A 32 23.32 -8.08 8.61
N ASN A 33 22.20 -8.04 9.35
CA ASN A 33 21.99 -8.89 10.52
C ASN A 33 22.00 -10.37 10.13
N ARG A 34 21.47 -10.72 8.96
CA ARG A 34 21.47 -12.11 8.46
C ARG A 34 22.85 -12.60 8.04
N SER A 35 23.79 -11.73 7.67
CA SER A 35 25.15 -12.13 7.28
C SER A 35 26.06 -12.42 8.46
N MET A 36 25.66 -12.08 9.70
CA MET A 36 26.47 -12.33 10.88
C MET A 36 26.44 -13.81 11.30
N PRO A 37 27.61 -14.43 11.54
CA PRO A 37 27.68 -15.78 12.06
C PRO A 37 27.11 -15.84 13.48
N GLY A 38 26.26 -16.84 13.75
CA GLY A 38 25.64 -17.05 15.08
C GLY A 38 24.14 -16.76 15.16
N VAL A 39 23.55 -16.15 14.12
CA VAL A 39 22.10 -15.92 14.05
C VAL A 39 21.40 -17.24 13.68
N THR A 40 20.74 -17.89 14.64
CA THR A 40 20.06 -19.18 14.42
C THR A 40 18.56 -19.13 14.70
N GLY A 41 17.79 -19.83 13.86
CA GLY A 41 16.35 -20.08 14.04
C GLY A 41 15.47 -18.84 13.90
N ARG A 42 15.10 -18.24 15.04
CA ARG A 42 14.02 -17.23 15.15
C ARG A 42 14.42 -15.88 14.57
N ASP A 43 15.63 -15.43 14.83
CA ASP A 43 16.12 -14.13 14.36
C ASP A 43 16.30 -14.10 12.83
N ALA A 44 16.60 -15.25 12.24
CA ALA A 44 16.65 -15.41 10.78
C ALA A 44 15.26 -15.25 10.13
N GLN A 45 14.19 -15.72 10.80
CA GLN A 45 12.81 -15.56 10.32
C GLN A 45 12.36 -14.09 10.39
N ILE A 46 12.64 -13.41 11.50
CA ILE A 46 12.30 -11.99 11.69
C ILE A 46 13.06 -11.13 10.69
N SER A 47 14.37 -11.38 10.51
CA SER A 47 15.17 -10.69 9.50
C SER A 47 14.62 -10.95 8.08
N GLY A 48 14.22 -12.19 7.78
CA GLY A 48 13.58 -12.54 6.51
C GLY A 48 12.27 -11.78 6.27
N TYR A 49 11.42 -11.67 7.28
CA TYR A 49 10.18 -10.90 7.24
C TYR A 49 10.44 -9.42 6.94
N LEU A 50 11.39 -8.80 7.66
CA LEU A 50 11.73 -7.38 7.49
C LEU A 50 12.37 -7.09 6.12
N ILE A 51 13.18 -8.00 5.59
CA ILE A 51 13.71 -7.91 4.23
C ILE A 51 12.54 -7.90 3.23
N PHE A 52 11.59 -8.81 3.40
CA PHE A 52 10.41 -8.89 2.54
C PHE A 52 9.55 -7.62 2.62
N VAL A 53 9.20 -7.16 3.82
CA VAL A 53 8.38 -5.95 4.02
C VAL A 53 9.10 -4.71 3.46
N GLY A 54 10.39 -4.55 3.78
CA GLY A 54 11.21 -3.44 3.29
C GLY A 54 11.33 -3.42 1.76
N ALA A 55 11.64 -4.56 1.16
CA ALA A 55 11.73 -4.66 -0.30
C ALA A 55 10.37 -4.46 -0.98
N PHE A 56 9.32 -5.08 -0.44
CA PHE A 56 7.95 -4.93 -0.95
C PHE A 56 7.48 -3.47 -0.86
N GLY A 57 7.76 -2.78 0.24
CA GLY A 57 7.48 -1.36 0.43
C GLY A 57 8.16 -0.50 -0.62
N VAL A 58 9.47 -0.68 -0.86
CA VAL A 58 10.21 0.09 -1.88
C VAL A 58 9.65 -0.19 -3.29
N VAL A 59 9.45 -1.45 -3.64
CA VAL A 59 8.94 -1.87 -4.96
C VAL A 59 7.50 -1.39 -5.19
N PHE A 60 6.67 -1.33 -4.15
CA PHE A 60 5.30 -0.84 -4.24
C PHE A 60 5.24 0.70 -4.33
N MET A 61 6.07 1.40 -3.58
CA MET A 61 6.00 2.86 -3.47
C MET A 61 6.57 3.59 -4.68
N ILE A 62 7.65 3.08 -5.28
CA ILE A 62 8.26 3.76 -6.44
C ILE A 62 7.26 3.86 -7.62
N PRO A 63 6.58 2.77 -8.07
CA PRO A 63 5.55 2.86 -9.11
C PRO A 63 4.36 3.71 -8.68
N THR A 64 3.93 3.61 -7.42
CA THR A 64 2.80 4.39 -6.91
C THR A 64 3.10 5.89 -6.96
N ALA A 65 4.30 6.30 -6.55
CA ALA A 65 4.77 7.67 -6.65
C ALA A 65 4.91 8.12 -8.12
N ALA A 66 5.43 7.27 -9.00
CA ALA A 66 5.53 7.56 -10.43
C ALA A 66 4.14 7.80 -11.05
N VAL A 67 3.17 6.92 -10.79
CA VAL A 67 1.80 7.07 -11.28
C VAL A 67 1.14 8.35 -10.73
N ASP A 68 1.40 8.69 -9.47
CA ASP A 68 0.90 9.91 -8.83
C ASP A 68 1.53 11.21 -9.39
N LEU A 69 2.75 11.11 -9.94
CA LEU A 69 3.43 12.21 -10.66
C LEU A 69 2.95 12.35 -12.10
N PHE A 70 2.79 11.24 -12.82
CA PHE A 70 2.47 11.27 -14.26
C PHE A 70 0.98 11.47 -14.55
N ARG A 71 0.09 11.05 -13.65
CA ARG A 71 -1.35 11.01 -13.94
C ARG A 71 -2.15 11.89 -12.96
N LYS A 72 -2.64 13.03 -13.47
CA LYS A 72 -3.66 13.82 -12.79
C LYS A 72 -4.90 12.93 -12.59
N ASN A 73 -5.40 12.83 -11.36
CA ASN A 73 -6.51 11.94 -10.96
C ASN A 73 -6.18 10.44 -11.03
N ALA A 74 -4.94 10.05 -10.70
CA ALA A 74 -4.62 8.65 -10.50
C ALA A 74 -5.51 8.00 -9.43
N VAL A 75 -5.80 6.70 -9.58
CA VAL A 75 -6.52 5.91 -8.57
C VAL A 75 -5.74 5.92 -7.25
N SER A 76 -4.41 6.03 -7.31
CA SER A 76 -3.55 6.20 -6.14
C SER A 76 -3.87 7.44 -5.33
N SER A 77 -4.54 8.45 -5.87
CA SER A 77 -4.91 9.65 -5.11
C SER A 77 -6.24 9.53 -4.36
N ARG A 78 -7.03 8.47 -4.58
CA ARG A 78 -8.34 8.30 -3.94
C ARG A 78 -8.20 7.98 -2.46
N VAL A 79 -9.03 8.59 -1.62
CA VAL A 79 -9.00 8.44 -0.16
C VAL A 79 -9.10 6.98 0.28
N TRP A 80 -10.02 6.20 -0.31
CA TRP A 80 -10.19 4.80 0.05
C TRP A 80 -8.95 3.95 -0.28
N PHE A 81 -8.32 4.21 -1.43
CA PHE A 81 -7.13 3.49 -1.88
C PHE A 81 -5.95 3.82 -0.97
N GLU A 82 -5.76 5.11 -0.67
CA GLU A 82 -4.77 5.60 0.28
C GLU A 82 -4.92 4.96 1.66
N CYS A 83 -6.13 4.99 2.21
CA CYS A 83 -6.41 4.37 3.50
C CYS A 83 -6.12 2.86 3.50
N LEU A 84 -6.43 2.16 2.41
CA LEU A 84 -6.22 0.72 2.29
C LEU A 84 -4.74 0.36 2.25
N TRP A 85 -3.94 1.02 1.38
CA TRP A 85 -2.53 0.67 1.28
C TRP A 85 -1.74 1.15 2.51
N VAL A 86 -2.02 2.35 3.03
CA VAL A 86 -1.39 2.85 4.27
C VAL A 86 -1.74 1.94 5.44
N GLY A 87 -3.01 1.53 5.57
CA GLY A 87 -3.45 0.61 6.62
C GLY A 87 -2.74 -0.74 6.55
N MET A 88 -2.63 -1.32 5.36
CA MET A 88 -1.92 -2.58 5.14
C MET A 88 -0.44 -2.47 5.54
N PHE A 89 0.28 -1.44 5.08
CA PHE A 89 1.69 -1.23 5.46
C PHE A 89 1.84 -0.89 6.94
N CYS A 90 0.92 -0.13 7.54
CA CYS A 90 0.92 0.16 8.97
C CYS A 90 0.84 -1.14 9.79
N LEU A 91 -0.01 -2.10 9.40
CA LEU A 91 -0.11 -3.40 10.08
C LEU A 91 1.15 -4.24 9.90
N LEU A 92 1.73 -4.27 8.69
CA LEU A 92 2.96 -5.02 8.40
C LEU A 92 4.16 -4.45 9.20
N GLU A 93 4.31 -3.13 9.23
CA GLU A 93 5.38 -2.46 9.98
C GLU A 93 5.18 -2.59 11.49
N LEU A 94 3.94 -2.49 11.99
CA LEU A 94 3.64 -2.72 13.40
C LEU A 94 3.95 -4.16 13.83
N ALA A 95 3.65 -5.15 12.97
CA ALA A 95 4.03 -6.54 13.21
C ALA A 95 5.57 -6.71 13.19
N GLY A 96 6.28 -6.00 12.31
CA GLY A 96 7.75 -5.97 12.28
C GLY A 96 8.35 -5.36 13.53
N ALA A 97 7.89 -4.16 13.91
CA ALA A 97 8.35 -3.43 15.09
C ALA A 97 8.11 -4.24 16.37
N SER A 98 6.93 -4.86 16.51
CA SER A 98 6.62 -5.72 17.66
C SER A 98 7.47 -7.00 17.70
N ALA A 99 7.71 -7.65 16.57
CA ALA A 99 8.58 -8.81 16.49
C ALA A 99 10.03 -8.49 16.88
N VAL A 100 10.58 -7.37 16.39
CA VAL A 100 11.93 -6.91 16.74
C VAL A 100 12.03 -6.54 18.22
N THR A 101 11.01 -5.84 18.74
CA THR A 101 10.95 -5.48 20.17
C THR A 101 10.91 -6.73 21.05
N ALA A 102 10.16 -7.76 20.65
CA ALA A 102 10.08 -9.03 21.37
C ALA A 102 11.44 -9.78 21.38
N SER A 103 12.17 -9.77 20.26
CA SER A 103 13.51 -10.38 20.18
C SER A 103 14.58 -9.64 20.97
N MET A 104 14.46 -8.32 21.11
CA MET A 104 15.48 -7.52 21.79
C MET A 104 15.57 -7.82 23.29
N SER A 105 14.49 -8.31 23.92
CA SER A 105 14.50 -8.72 25.33
C SER A 105 15.47 -9.87 25.63
N HIS A 106 15.74 -10.74 24.64
CA HIS A 106 16.70 -11.83 24.75
C HIS A 106 18.14 -11.39 24.47
N LEU A 107 18.31 -10.34 23.67
CA LEU A 107 19.59 -9.72 23.36
C LEU A 107 19.91 -8.66 24.42
N SER A 108 20.03 -9.09 25.68
CA SER A 108 20.63 -8.24 26.71
C SER A 108 22.03 -7.88 26.24
N CYS A 109 22.19 -6.71 25.64
CA CYS A 109 23.46 -6.15 25.22
C CYS A 109 24.30 -5.84 26.45
N SER A 110 24.82 -6.88 27.08
CA SER A 110 25.82 -6.76 28.12
C SER A 110 27.10 -6.31 27.44
N ALA A 111 27.63 -5.17 27.88
CA ALA A 111 28.89 -4.61 27.39
C ALA A 111 30.07 -5.59 27.50
N ALA A 112 29.94 -6.67 28.27
CA ALA A 112 30.97 -7.67 28.50
C ALA A 112 31.21 -8.63 27.31
N ALA A 113 30.30 -8.75 26.34
CA ALA A 113 30.29 -9.89 25.40
C ALA A 113 30.87 -9.62 23.98
N GLY A 114 31.54 -8.49 23.73
CA GLY A 114 32.18 -8.22 22.42
C GLY A 114 31.23 -8.03 21.22
N ASN A 115 29.92 -8.20 21.41
CA ASN A 115 28.90 -8.16 20.35
C ASN A 115 28.23 -6.79 20.18
N MET A 116 28.95 -5.69 20.42
CA MET A 116 28.41 -4.32 20.33
C MET A 116 27.84 -4.02 18.94
N ALA A 117 28.44 -4.55 17.87
CA ALA A 117 27.98 -4.35 16.50
C ALA A 117 26.56 -4.91 16.26
N VAL A 118 26.25 -6.09 16.80
CA VAL A 118 24.92 -6.73 16.69
C VAL A 118 23.88 -5.94 17.46
N CYS A 119 24.28 -5.41 18.61
CA CYS A 119 23.42 -4.57 19.42
C CYS A 119 23.05 -3.28 18.70
N THR A 120 24.05 -2.56 18.18
CA THR A 120 23.85 -1.31 17.47
C THR A 120 22.99 -1.51 16.22
N SER A 121 23.23 -2.57 15.44
CA SER A 121 22.41 -2.84 14.25
C SER A 121 20.95 -3.17 14.61
N SER A 122 20.72 -3.93 15.68
CA SER A 122 19.36 -4.24 16.17
C SER A 122 18.64 -3.00 16.70
N LEU A 123 19.34 -2.10 17.40
CA LEU A 123 18.81 -0.81 17.87
C LEU A 123 18.43 0.10 16.70
N VAL A 124 19.27 0.17 15.65
CA VAL A 124 18.96 0.93 14.44
C VAL A 124 17.70 0.36 13.78
N LEU A 125 17.62 -0.96 13.63
CA LEU A 125 16.46 -1.60 13.02
C LEU A 125 15.18 -1.34 13.83
N LEU A 126 15.25 -1.42 15.16
CA LEU A 126 14.15 -1.09 16.06
C LEU A 126 13.72 0.39 15.90
N ALA A 127 14.67 1.32 15.88
CA ALA A 127 14.38 2.75 15.75
C ALA A 127 13.68 3.07 14.42
N PHE A 128 14.18 2.56 13.30
CA PHE A 128 13.60 2.84 11.98
C PHE A 128 12.24 2.15 11.77
N THR A 129 12.03 0.92 12.27
CA THR A 129 10.74 0.23 12.21
C THR A 129 9.66 0.94 13.04
N TRP A 130 10.00 1.42 14.25
CA TRP A 130 9.07 2.23 15.05
C TRP A 130 8.81 3.60 14.43
N LEU A 131 9.85 4.26 13.91
CA LEU A 131 9.71 5.55 13.23
C LEU A 131 8.73 5.45 12.06
N ILE A 132 8.88 4.44 11.19
CA ILE A 132 7.98 4.26 10.05
C ILE A 132 6.56 3.86 10.49
N THR A 133 6.44 3.03 11.53
CA THR A 133 5.14 2.63 12.09
C THR A 133 4.37 3.84 12.63
N ILE A 134 5.01 4.69 13.44
CA ILE A 134 4.40 5.90 14.01
C ILE A 134 4.00 6.85 12.88
N LEU A 135 4.87 7.04 11.90
CA LEU A 135 4.60 7.91 10.75
C LEU A 135 3.40 7.46 9.93
N LEU A 136 3.30 6.15 9.63
CA LEU A 136 2.14 5.56 8.96
C LEU A 136 0.87 5.65 9.81
N LEU A 137 0.99 5.42 11.12
CA LEU A 137 -0.15 5.49 12.05
C LEU A 137 -0.70 6.91 12.13
N VAL A 138 0.16 7.92 12.31
CA VAL A 138 -0.25 9.33 12.32
C VAL A 138 -0.90 9.72 11.00
N TYR A 139 -0.35 9.25 9.88
CA TYR A 139 -0.92 9.50 8.56
C TYR A 139 -2.30 8.84 8.38
N LEU A 140 -2.43 7.58 8.79
CA LEU A 140 -3.69 6.83 8.73
C LEU A 140 -4.76 7.46 9.61
N LEU A 141 -4.41 7.84 10.85
CA LEU A 141 -5.31 8.54 11.76
C LEU A 141 -5.73 9.90 11.17
N GLY A 142 -4.80 10.67 10.62
CA GLY A 142 -5.10 11.92 9.94
C GLY A 142 -6.08 11.74 8.78
N LEU A 143 -5.86 10.74 7.91
CA LEU A 143 -6.73 10.44 6.78
C LEU A 143 -8.12 9.97 7.21
N THR A 144 -8.18 9.04 8.18
CA THR A 144 -9.45 8.47 8.68
C THR A 144 -10.28 9.51 9.43
N LEU A 145 -9.67 10.29 10.32
CA LEU A 145 -10.35 11.41 11.00
C LEU A 145 -10.86 12.43 9.98
N SER A 146 -10.06 12.78 8.98
CA SER A 146 -10.48 13.70 7.92
C SER A 146 -11.67 13.15 7.13
N ALA A 147 -11.66 11.86 6.79
CA ALA A 147 -12.76 11.20 6.07
C ALA A 147 -14.04 11.12 6.92
N VAL A 148 -13.92 10.82 8.21
CA VAL A 148 -15.06 10.76 9.15
C VAL A 148 -15.67 12.15 9.34
N LEU A 149 -14.85 13.19 9.53
CA LEU A 149 -15.33 14.57 9.70
C LEU A 149 -16.10 15.10 8.48
N HIS A 150 -15.80 14.58 7.28
CA HIS A 150 -16.49 14.98 6.04
C HIS A 150 -17.56 13.98 5.60
N HIS A 151 -17.86 12.94 6.40
CA HIS A 151 -18.79 11.88 6.00
C HIS A 151 -20.19 12.40 5.62
N GLU A 152 -20.63 13.52 6.20
CA GLU A 152 -21.92 14.15 5.87
C GLU A 152 -22.02 14.65 4.42
N GLU A 153 -20.89 14.90 3.75
CA GLU A 153 -20.86 15.30 2.34
C GLU A 153 -21.11 14.11 1.37
N GLY A 154 -21.33 12.93 1.92
CA GLY A 154 -21.77 11.73 1.22
C GLY A 154 -20.64 10.86 0.66
N VAL A 155 -21.04 9.85 -0.12
CA VAL A 155 -20.14 8.84 -0.72
C VAL A 155 -19.07 9.46 -1.64
N ALA A 156 -19.27 10.71 -2.06
CA ALA A 156 -18.33 11.46 -2.88
C ALA A 156 -16.96 11.66 -2.21
N VAL A 157 -16.89 11.74 -0.87
CA VAL A 157 -15.62 11.92 -0.14
C VAL A 157 -14.64 10.79 -0.42
N TRP A 158 -15.12 9.54 -0.42
CA TRP A 158 -14.29 8.37 -0.68
C TRP A 158 -13.78 8.31 -2.12
N GLN A 159 -14.59 8.77 -3.08
CA GLN A 159 -14.20 8.81 -4.49
C GLN A 159 -13.33 10.02 -4.84
N SER A 160 -13.34 11.05 -4.00
CA SER A 160 -12.53 12.24 -4.19
C SER A 160 -11.04 11.94 -4.00
N GLY A 161 -10.21 12.69 -4.73
CA GLY A 161 -8.77 12.62 -4.55
C GLY A 161 -8.35 13.48 -3.36
N VAL A 162 -7.42 12.99 -2.54
CA VAL A 162 -6.88 13.71 -1.37
C VAL A 162 -6.36 15.11 -1.75
N ARG A 163 -5.88 15.28 -2.99
CA ARG A 163 -5.35 16.55 -3.53
C ARG A 163 -6.42 17.58 -3.90
N PHE A 164 -7.59 17.13 -4.34
CA PHE A 164 -8.61 17.99 -4.94
C PHE A 164 -9.76 18.28 -4.00
N PHE A 165 -9.90 17.46 -2.95
CA PHE A 165 -10.93 17.69 -1.96
C PHE A 165 -10.62 18.96 -1.16
N PRO A 166 -11.56 19.91 -1.09
CA PRO A 166 -11.33 21.17 -0.43
C PRO A 166 -11.48 21.03 1.09
N TRP A 167 -10.62 20.22 1.73
CA TRP A 167 -10.63 19.89 3.17
C TRP A 167 -10.77 21.11 4.09
N TYR A 168 -10.29 22.27 3.63
CA TYR A 168 -10.29 23.53 4.39
C TYR A 168 -11.09 24.65 3.73
N LYS A 169 -11.91 24.36 2.70
CA LYS A 169 -13.03 25.27 2.37
C LYS A 169 -14.14 25.01 3.38
N THR A 170 -13.79 25.15 4.66
CA THR A 170 -14.75 25.35 5.75
C THR A 170 -15.72 26.41 5.25
N ARG A 171 -17.02 26.14 5.40
CA ARG A 171 -18.18 26.87 4.86
C ARG A 171 -18.18 28.38 5.13
N ALA A 172 -17.18 29.10 4.63
CA ALA A 172 -17.01 30.53 4.77
C ALA A 172 -18.05 31.31 3.96
N SER A 173 -18.90 30.61 3.19
CA SER A 173 -20.05 31.20 2.51
C SER A 173 -21.36 31.14 3.30
N LEU A 174 -21.38 30.67 4.56
CA LEU A 174 -22.63 30.51 5.31
C LEU A 174 -23.06 31.71 6.16
N ASN A 175 -22.42 32.89 6.11
CA ASN A 175 -22.90 34.01 6.95
C ASN A 175 -22.87 35.42 6.35
N SER A 176 -22.74 35.55 5.03
CA SER A 176 -23.42 36.65 4.37
C SER A 176 -24.61 36.06 3.65
N ALA A 177 -25.81 36.30 4.20
CA ALA A 177 -27.03 36.34 3.38
C ALA A 177 -26.64 37.00 2.05
N PRO A 178 -27.00 36.42 0.89
CA PRO A 178 -26.66 36.99 -0.41
C PRO A 178 -26.95 38.47 -0.30
N ALA A 179 -25.92 39.33 -0.43
CA ALA A 179 -26.08 40.77 -0.24
C ALA A 179 -27.31 41.15 -1.05
N SER A 180 -28.43 41.38 -0.35
CA SER A 180 -29.72 41.59 -0.98
C SER A 180 -29.44 42.56 -2.10
N PRO A 181 -29.78 42.22 -3.37
CA PRO A 181 -29.40 43.04 -4.52
C PRO A 181 -29.83 44.44 -4.15
N THR A 182 -28.85 45.27 -3.78
CA THR A 182 -29.12 46.60 -3.30
C THR A 182 -29.71 47.22 -4.52
N ARG A 183 -31.00 47.54 -4.43
CA ARG A 183 -31.80 48.15 -5.49
C ARG A 183 -31.04 49.37 -5.97
N GLN A 184 -30.10 49.21 -6.88
CA GLN A 184 -29.46 50.30 -7.56
C GLN A 184 -30.50 50.82 -8.51
N GLY A 185 -31.11 51.93 -8.09
CA GLY A 185 -31.63 52.95 -8.96
C GLY A 185 -32.71 52.46 -9.92
N LYS A 186 -33.96 52.76 -9.55
CA LYS A 186 -35.03 53.02 -10.51
C LYS A 186 -34.46 53.83 -11.69
N LYS A 187 -34.25 53.19 -12.84
CA LYS A 187 -34.37 53.89 -14.12
C LYS A 187 -35.85 53.79 -14.51
N PRO A 188 -36.53 54.93 -14.71
CA PRO A 188 -37.95 54.94 -15.03
C PRO A 188 -38.21 54.22 -16.35
N LEU A 189 -39.36 53.56 -16.41
CA LEU A 189 -39.95 52.94 -17.59
C LEU A 189 -39.74 53.81 -18.84
N GLN A 190 -38.96 53.31 -19.80
CA GLN A 190 -39.16 53.67 -21.19
C GLN A 190 -39.93 52.54 -21.87
N LEU A 191 -41.24 52.78 -21.91
CA LEU A 191 -42.22 52.14 -22.74
C LEU A 191 -41.83 52.38 -24.22
N ALA A 192 -41.13 51.43 -24.85
CA ALA A 192 -40.85 51.46 -26.28
C ALA A 192 -41.26 50.12 -26.92
N SER A 193 -42.47 50.16 -27.47
CA SER A 193 -43.00 49.43 -28.63
C SER A 193 -42.57 47.99 -28.92
N ALA A 194 -43.60 47.15 -29.00
CA ALA A 194 -43.59 45.81 -29.56
C ALA A 194 -42.96 45.77 -30.96
N ARG A 195 -42.01 44.86 -31.16
CA ARG A 195 -41.66 44.33 -32.48
C ARG A 195 -42.14 42.88 -32.57
N PRO A 196 -43.16 42.57 -33.39
CA PRO A 196 -43.63 41.20 -33.58
C PRO A 196 -42.63 40.47 -34.48
N GLN A 197 -42.02 39.40 -33.98
CA GLN A 197 -41.22 38.51 -34.81
C GLN A 197 -41.95 37.17 -34.97
N ALA A 198 -42.60 37.09 -36.13
CA ALA A 198 -43.12 35.94 -36.87
C ALA A 198 -43.16 34.58 -36.15
N THR A 199 -44.40 34.20 -35.80
CA THR A 199 -44.90 32.84 -35.73
C THR A 199 -44.45 32.03 -36.94
N ARG A 200 -43.53 31.07 -36.77
CA ARG A 200 -43.29 30.02 -37.78
C ARG A 200 -44.11 28.79 -37.39
N GLN A 201 -45.00 28.45 -38.30
CA GLN A 201 -46.11 27.52 -38.16
C GLN A 201 -45.68 26.10 -37.81
N ALA A 202 -46.51 25.48 -36.97
CA ALA A 202 -46.64 24.04 -36.88
C ALA A 202 -46.94 23.45 -38.25
N THR A 203 -46.11 22.52 -38.72
CA THR A 203 -46.51 21.56 -39.76
C THR A 203 -46.75 20.23 -39.06
N LEU A 204 -48.03 19.91 -38.94
CA LEU A 204 -48.59 18.68 -38.42
C LEU A 204 -49.03 17.84 -39.62
N ALA A 205 -48.25 16.82 -39.96
CA ALA A 205 -48.52 15.69 -40.87
C ALA A 205 -47.16 14.97 -41.01
N GLN A 206 -46.99 13.66 -40.86
CA GLN A 206 -47.88 12.54 -41.18
C GLN A 206 -47.30 11.25 -40.52
N PRO A 207 -47.87 10.04 -40.74
CA PRO A 207 -48.14 9.06 -39.70
C PRO A 207 -47.24 7.81 -39.81
N GLU A 208 -47.49 6.85 -38.92
CA GLU A 208 -47.23 5.41 -39.11
C GLU A 208 -45.85 4.99 -39.64
N LYS A 209 -45.04 4.46 -38.71
CA LYS A 209 -44.69 3.04 -38.82
C LYS A 209 -44.62 2.42 -37.42
N LEU A 210 -45.74 1.80 -37.05
CA LEU A 210 -45.73 0.67 -36.13
C LEU A 210 -44.83 -0.42 -36.72
N THR A 211 -43.65 -0.57 -36.17
CA THR A 211 -43.03 -1.88 -35.93
C THR A 211 -43.14 -2.06 -34.42
N ALA A 212 -44.23 -2.61 -33.87
CA ALA A 212 -44.54 -4.03 -33.87
C ALA A 212 -43.27 -4.90 -33.79
N ARG A 213 -43.15 -5.67 -32.69
CA ARG A 213 -42.21 -6.80 -32.49
C ARG A 213 -40.81 -6.33 -32.03
N ASP A 214 -40.30 -6.63 -30.83
CA ASP A 214 -40.45 -7.79 -29.95
C ASP A 214 -40.49 -7.32 -28.48
N ARG A 215 -41.61 -7.48 -27.79
CA ARG A 215 -41.84 -8.58 -26.84
C ARG A 215 -40.55 -9.03 -26.13
N ALA A 216 -40.48 -8.64 -24.86
CA ALA A 216 -39.60 -9.21 -23.86
C ALA A 216 -39.43 -10.73 -24.07
N ALA A 217 -38.20 -11.14 -24.38
CA ALA A 217 -37.78 -12.48 -24.03
C ALA A 217 -37.76 -12.54 -22.50
N PRO A 218 -38.50 -13.47 -21.87
CA PRO A 218 -38.29 -13.77 -20.47
C PRO A 218 -36.82 -14.16 -20.32
N ARG A 219 -36.09 -13.42 -19.49
CA ARG A 219 -34.75 -13.81 -19.07
C ARG A 219 -34.86 -15.24 -18.55
N ALA A 220 -34.26 -16.18 -19.25
CA ALA A 220 -34.18 -17.58 -18.83
C ALA A 220 -33.66 -17.57 -17.39
N GLN A 221 -34.48 -18.09 -16.48
CA GLN A 221 -34.00 -18.48 -15.16
C GLN A 221 -32.86 -19.48 -15.40
N PRO A 222 -31.70 -19.31 -14.75
CA PRO A 222 -30.67 -20.33 -14.79
C PRO A 222 -31.31 -21.64 -14.34
N ALA A 223 -31.18 -22.66 -15.18
CA ALA A 223 -31.60 -24.01 -14.86
C ALA A 223 -31.02 -24.36 -13.49
N TYR A 224 -31.92 -24.73 -12.58
CA TYR A 224 -31.59 -25.36 -11.32
C TYR A 224 -30.70 -26.57 -11.64
N GLU A 225 -29.41 -26.43 -11.37
CA GLU A 225 -28.44 -27.52 -11.50
C GLU A 225 -28.80 -28.57 -10.45
N PRO A 226 -29.17 -29.79 -10.85
CA PRO A 226 -29.53 -30.84 -9.92
C PRO A 226 -28.32 -31.20 -9.05
N SER A 227 -28.49 -31.01 -7.75
CA SER A 227 -27.91 -31.83 -6.68
C SER A 227 -26.49 -32.32 -6.93
N ARG A 228 -25.52 -31.46 -6.59
CA ARG A 228 -24.17 -31.92 -6.27
C ARG A 228 -24.29 -33.03 -5.22
N PRO A 229 -23.73 -34.24 -5.45
CA PRO A 229 -23.77 -35.32 -4.48
C PRO A 229 -23.24 -34.84 -3.13
N ALA A 230 -23.97 -35.18 -2.08
CA ALA A 230 -23.54 -34.95 -0.70
C ALA A 230 -22.10 -35.45 -0.51
N PRO A 231 -21.24 -34.70 0.20
CA PRO A 231 -19.93 -35.20 0.60
C PRO A 231 -20.12 -36.56 1.28
N GLN A 232 -19.47 -37.59 0.74
CA GLN A 232 -19.37 -38.87 1.42
C GLN A 232 -18.84 -38.63 2.84
N PRO A 233 -19.47 -39.19 3.88
CA PRO A 233 -18.90 -39.15 5.21
C PRO A 233 -17.53 -39.78 5.14
N GLN A 234 -16.49 -38.98 5.37
CA GLN A 234 -15.17 -39.52 5.62
C GLN A 234 -15.30 -40.50 6.80
N PRO A 235 -14.78 -41.72 6.69
CA PRO A 235 -14.75 -42.63 7.83
C PRO A 235 -14.07 -41.89 8.97
N LEU A 236 -14.80 -41.75 10.08
CA LEU A 236 -14.24 -41.35 11.37
C LEU A 236 -12.99 -42.20 11.54
N ALA A 237 -11.81 -41.59 11.41
CA ALA A 237 -10.61 -42.15 11.97
C ALA A 237 -10.95 -42.32 13.45
N THR A 238 -11.07 -43.58 13.86
CA THR A 238 -11.27 -43.98 15.24
C THR A 238 -10.13 -43.35 16.01
N LEU A 239 -10.42 -42.21 16.65
CA LEU A 239 -9.56 -41.63 17.67
C LEU A 239 -9.46 -42.73 18.72
N SER A 240 -8.33 -43.42 18.70
CA SER A 240 -7.88 -44.22 19.84
C SER A 240 -8.09 -43.36 21.07
N PRO A 241 -8.73 -43.86 22.14
CA PRO A 241 -8.89 -43.12 23.38
C PRO A 241 -7.49 -42.87 23.95
N GLU A 242 -6.86 -41.77 23.55
CA GLU A 242 -5.69 -41.25 24.23
C GLU A 242 -6.20 -40.81 25.61
N PRO A 243 -5.69 -41.38 26.70
CA PRO A 243 -6.15 -41.07 28.04
C PRO A 243 -6.08 -39.56 28.24
N ALA A 244 -7.16 -38.98 28.76
CA ALA A 244 -7.33 -37.56 28.97
C ALA A 244 -6.09 -36.98 29.68
N SER A 245 -5.18 -36.41 28.87
CA SER A 245 -4.01 -35.74 29.38
C SER A 245 -4.49 -34.39 29.88
N LEU A 246 -4.42 -34.19 31.20
CA LEU A 246 -4.71 -32.92 31.88
C LEU A 246 -3.76 -31.77 31.50
N TYR A 247 -2.90 -31.97 30.49
CA TYR A 247 -1.92 -30.99 30.05
C TYR A 247 -2.31 -30.38 28.69
N PRO A 248 -2.30 -29.03 28.56
CA PRO A 248 -2.54 -28.34 27.30
C PRO A 248 -1.56 -28.81 26.22
N ALA A 249 -2.09 -29.15 25.03
CA ALA A 249 -1.30 -29.64 23.89
C ALA A 249 -0.17 -28.68 23.46
N THR A 250 -0.28 -27.39 23.80
CA THR A 250 0.74 -26.37 23.53
C THR A 250 2.02 -26.55 24.34
N LEU A 251 1.97 -27.18 25.51
CA LEU A 251 3.15 -27.44 26.36
C LEU A 251 3.94 -28.70 25.95
N LYS A 252 3.34 -29.63 25.20
CA LYS A 252 4.04 -30.85 24.73
C LYS A 252 5.11 -30.54 23.67
N SER A 253 4.99 -29.44 22.93
CA SER A 253 5.92 -29.11 21.83
C SER A 253 7.24 -28.48 22.28
N SER A 254 7.31 -28.00 23.52
CA SER A 254 8.48 -27.30 24.08
C SER A 254 9.30 -28.14 25.06
N LEU A 255 8.93 -29.40 25.29
CA LEU A 255 9.75 -30.33 26.07
C LEU A 255 10.91 -30.83 25.20
N PRO A 256 12.16 -30.78 25.70
CA PRO A 256 13.30 -31.43 25.04
C PRO A 256 12.95 -32.89 24.80
N ARG A 257 13.00 -33.33 23.54
CA ARG A 257 12.82 -34.73 23.18
C ARG A 257 14.01 -35.50 23.73
N VAL A 258 13.90 -35.97 24.97
CA VAL A 258 14.84 -36.94 25.56
C VAL A 258 14.67 -38.22 24.74
N SER A 259 15.62 -38.44 23.85
CA SER A 259 15.71 -39.69 23.11
C SER A 259 15.90 -40.81 24.15
N PRO A 260 15.09 -41.89 24.15
CA PRO A 260 15.36 -43.01 25.04
C PRO A 260 16.79 -43.46 24.77
N PRO A 261 17.62 -43.62 25.82
CA PRO A 261 19.00 -44.03 25.63
C PRO A 261 18.98 -45.36 24.88
N ALA A 262 19.57 -45.37 23.69
CA ALA A 262 19.93 -46.61 23.04
C ALA A 262 20.67 -47.45 24.08
N ALA A 263 20.24 -48.70 24.27
CA ALA A 263 20.89 -49.64 25.18
C ALA A 263 22.36 -49.79 24.75
N SER A 264 23.22 -48.95 25.30
CA SER A 264 24.65 -48.97 25.13
C SER A 264 25.20 -49.92 26.18
N THR A 265 25.68 -51.06 25.72
CA THR A 265 26.72 -51.86 26.37
C THR A 265 27.73 -50.95 27.09
N PRO A 266 28.11 -51.24 28.35
CA PRO A 266 29.01 -50.39 29.12
C PRO A 266 30.38 -50.30 28.44
N PRO A 267 30.98 -49.10 28.32
CA PRO A 267 32.31 -48.95 27.76
C PRO A 267 33.36 -49.50 28.75
N PRO A 268 34.44 -50.14 28.27
CA PRO A 268 35.53 -50.57 29.12
C PRO A 268 36.22 -49.36 29.76
N LEU A 269 36.51 -49.46 31.06
CA LEU A 269 37.38 -48.54 31.79
C LEU A 269 38.71 -48.41 31.04
N GLY A 270 38.96 -47.23 30.45
CA GLY A 270 40.17 -47.00 29.66
C GLY A 270 40.54 -45.52 29.56
N ASN A 271 41.47 -45.11 30.42
CA ASN A 271 42.47 -44.05 30.25
C ASN A 271 41.98 -42.58 30.16
N TRP A 272 41.95 -41.93 31.33
CA TRP A 272 41.89 -40.48 31.46
C TRP A 272 43.16 -39.80 30.92
N PRO A 273 43.07 -38.86 29.95
CA PRO A 273 44.22 -38.09 29.51
C PRO A 273 44.52 -36.95 30.48
N ARG A 274 45.70 -37.10 31.09
CA ARG A 274 46.51 -36.16 31.85
C ARG A 274 46.53 -34.75 31.24
N SER A 275 46.30 -33.76 32.11
CA SER A 275 46.62 -32.33 31.90
C SER A 275 47.97 -32.15 31.22
N GLN A 276 47.98 -31.52 30.03
CA GLN A 276 49.18 -30.91 29.47
C GLN A 276 49.03 -29.39 29.45
N GLN A 277 49.63 -28.82 30.49
CA GLN A 277 49.95 -27.44 30.69
C GLN A 277 51.25 -27.14 29.94
N GLY A 278 51.22 -26.15 29.03
CA GLY A 278 52.42 -25.43 28.57
C GLY A 278 52.95 -25.75 27.17
N SER A 279 52.75 -24.82 26.23
CA SER A 279 53.86 -24.05 25.63
C SER A 279 53.35 -23.00 24.63
N PRO A 280 53.90 -21.78 24.66
CA PRO A 280 53.75 -20.78 23.61
C PRO A 280 54.82 -20.96 22.52
N ASN A 281 54.62 -20.28 21.38
CA ASN A 281 55.53 -20.14 20.23
C ASN A 281 55.44 -21.20 19.13
N ALA A 282 54.77 -20.85 18.04
CA ALA A 282 55.26 -21.18 16.70
C ALA A 282 54.81 -20.09 15.72
N VAL A 283 55.74 -19.16 15.48
CA VAL A 283 55.79 -18.28 14.32
C VAL A 283 55.90 -19.16 13.06
N SER A 284 55.12 -18.86 12.03
CA SER A 284 55.55 -19.09 10.65
C SER A 284 54.92 -18.05 9.71
N PRO A 285 55.76 -17.30 8.96
CA PRO A 285 55.33 -16.45 7.87
C PRO A 285 55.34 -17.25 6.57
N GLN A 286 54.35 -17.07 5.70
CA GLN A 286 54.54 -17.40 4.29
C GLN A 286 53.79 -16.46 3.37
N SER A 287 54.60 -15.56 2.83
CA SER A 287 54.44 -14.79 1.61
C SER A 287 54.40 -15.68 0.36
N SER A 288 53.43 -15.44 -0.51
CA SER A 288 53.44 -15.77 -1.95
C SER A 288 52.07 -15.38 -2.53
N THR A 289 51.86 -14.71 -3.66
CA THR A 289 52.72 -14.08 -4.66
C THR A 289 51.79 -13.18 -5.48
N ALA A 290 52.26 -11.99 -5.86
CA ALA A 290 51.58 -11.11 -6.81
C ALA A 290 51.74 -11.64 -8.26
N SER A 291 50.64 -11.68 -9.01
CA SER A 291 50.58 -11.70 -10.48
C SER A 291 49.11 -11.76 -10.88
N GLY A 292 48.50 -10.90 -11.70
CA GLY A 292 48.95 -9.75 -12.47
C GLY A 292 47.70 -9.08 -13.09
N PRO A 293 47.86 -7.91 -13.75
CA PRO A 293 46.76 -7.18 -14.36
C PRO A 293 46.46 -7.72 -15.76
N SER A 294 45.19 -7.85 -16.12
CA SER A 294 44.77 -7.97 -17.52
C SER A 294 43.70 -6.90 -17.82
N PRO A 295 43.96 -6.03 -18.81
CA PRO A 295 43.01 -5.05 -19.32
C PRO A 295 42.13 -5.68 -20.39
N THR A 296 41.35 -4.85 -21.10
CA THR A 296 40.48 -5.15 -22.27
C THR A 296 39.12 -5.79 -21.90
N ALA A 297 37.96 -5.36 -22.38
CA ALA A 297 37.64 -4.51 -23.53
C ALA A 297 36.28 -3.82 -23.34
N ARG A 298 36.21 -2.56 -23.78
CA ARG A 298 34.96 -1.85 -24.11
C ARG A 298 34.28 -2.52 -25.31
N PRO A 299 32.94 -2.55 -25.34
CA PRO A 299 32.20 -2.42 -26.59
C PRO A 299 31.75 -0.96 -26.75
N ARG A 300 32.38 -0.26 -27.71
CA ARG A 300 31.78 0.84 -28.45
C ARG A 300 30.84 0.22 -29.48
N HIS A 301 29.60 0.71 -29.59
CA HIS A 301 28.82 0.62 -30.83
C HIS A 301 27.68 1.68 -30.82
N PRO A 302 27.08 2.00 -31.98
CA PRO A 302 27.37 3.26 -32.64
C PRO A 302 26.19 4.24 -32.65
N ARG A 303 26.57 5.50 -32.85
CA ARG A 303 25.76 6.63 -33.31
C ARG A 303 25.36 6.39 -34.77
N SER A 304 24.09 6.15 -35.06
CA SER A 304 23.49 6.35 -36.40
C SER A 304 21.97 6.27 -36.30
N GLY A 305 21.26 7.27 -36.82
CA GLY A 305 19.80 7.29 -36.83
C GLY A 305 19.16 8.67 -36.96
N SER A 306 19.61 9.44 -37.95
CA SER A 306 18.82 10.51 -38.55
C SER A 306 17.68 9.86 -39.36
N GLY A 307 16.47 10.40 -39.26
CA GLY A 307 15.41 10.14 -40.24
C GLY A 307 14.00 10.02 -39.66
N GLY A 308 13.11 10.92 -40.08
CA GLY A 308 11.67 10.63 -40.07
C GLY A 308 10.79 11.57 -39.24
N SER A 309 10.83 12.86 -39.55
CA SER A 309 9.65 13.73 -39.33
C SER A 309 8.54 13.25 -40.29
N ILE A 310 7.66 12.38 -39.80
CA ILE A 310 6.36 12.12 -40.45
C ILE A 310 5.34 12.93 -39.66
N GLY A 311 4.95 14.06 -40.26
CA GLY A 311 3.82 14.86 -39.82
C GLY A 311 2.56 14.02 -39.83
N ARG A 312 2.19 13.49 -38.65
CA ARG A 312 0.81 13.10 -38.38
C ARG A 312 0.03 14.36 -38.05
N SER A 313 -0.59 14.91 -39.08
CA SER A 313 -1.78 15.75 -39.00
C SER A 313 -2.80 15.04 -38.09
N ARG A 314 -2.81 15.42 -36.81
CA ARG A 314 -3.85 14.99 -35.88
C ARG A 314 -5.16 15.62 -36.37
N PRO A 315 -6.21 14.82 -36.64
CA PRO A 315 -7.53 15.36 -36.92
C PRO A 315 -7.97 16.21 -35.74
N VAL A 316 -8.24 17.48 -36.01
CA VAL A 316 -8.83 18.42 -35.05
C VAL A 316 -10.19 17.83 -34.64
N PRO A 317 -10.44 17.60 -33.34
CA PRO A 317 -11.72 17.09 -32.89
C PRO A 317 -12.83 18.09 -33.27
N PRO A 318 -14.00 17.62 -33.72
CA PRO A 318 -15.13 18.48 -34.01
C PRO A 318 -15.50 19.30 -32.76
N PRO A 319 -15.98 20.55 -32.94
CA PRO A 319 -16.33 21.42 -31.83
C PRO A 319 -17.35 20.74 -30.93
N LEU A 320 -17.05 20.73 -29.64
CA LEU A 320 -17.88 20.13 -28.61
C LEU A 320 -19.21 20.91 -28.54
N ASP A 321 -20.27 20.34 -29.07
CA ASP A 321 -21.59 20.94 -29.08
C ASP A 321 -22.21 20.88 -27.67
N LEU A 322 -22.04 21.97 -26.93
CA LEU A 322 -22.51 22.13 -25.55
C LEU A 322 -24.04 22.28 -25.45
N THR A 323 -24.78 22.35 -26.57
CA THR A 323 -26.25 22.51 -26.55
C THR A 323 -26.98 21.30 -25.97
N ARG A 324 -26.36 20.10 -26.00
CA ARG A 324 -26.93 18.87 -25.41
C ARG A 324 -26.76 18.72 -23.89
N ILE A 325 -26.02 19.60 -23.21
CA ILE A 325 -25.78 19.49 -21.76
C ILE A 325 -26.98 20.03 -20.94
N SER A 326 -27.94 20.70 -21.58
CA SER A 326 -29.17 21.18 -20.94
C SER A 326 -30.08 20.06 -20.40
N ALA A 327 -29.89 18.81 -20.82
CA ALA A 327 -30.68 17.66 -20.36
C ALA A 327 -30.42 17.26 -18.89
N TYR A 328 -29.34 17.73 -18.27
CA TYR A 328 -29.07 17.42 -16.85
C TYR A 328 -29.80 18.32 -15.85
N ARG A 329 -30.45 19.41 -16.31
CA ARG A 329 -31.15 20.33 -15.40
C ARG A 329 -32.48 19.78 -14.89
N THR A 330 -33.06 18.77 -15.52
CA THR A 330 -34.38 18.21 -15.15
C THR A 330 -34.31 17.15 -14.06
N ILE A 331 -33.12 16.68 -13.67
CA ILE A 331 -32.96 15.67 -12.61
C ILE A 331 -32.93 16.34 -11.23
N ASP A 332 -32.36 17.55 -11.11
CA ASP A 332 -32.33 18.31 -9.84
C ASP A 332 -33.73 18.75 -9.35
N ASP A 333 -34.66 19.03 -10.28
CA ASP A 333 -36.03 19.44 -9.91
C ASP A 333 -36.88 18.30 -9.33
N ARG A 334 -36.46 17.03 -9.48
CA ARG A 334 -37.16 15.89 -8.87
C ARG A 334 -36.66 15.57 -7.47
N VAL A 335 -35.41 15.87 -7.16
CA VAL A 335 -34.81 15.62 -5.85
C VAL A 335 -35.25 16.67 -4.83
N SER A 336 -35.61 17.86 -5.26
CA SER A 336 -36.12 18.95 -4.40
C SER A 336 -37.61 18.84 -4.02
N ARG A 337 -38.32 17.79 -4.46
CA ARG A 337 -39.73 17.55 -4.14
C ARG A 337 -39.99 16.30 -3.28
N GLN A 338 -38.95 15.70 -2.71
CA GLN A 338 -39.03 14.65 -1.68
C GLN A 338 -38.44 15.16 -0.37
#